data_AF-A0A7K4NTV8-F1
#
_entry.id   AF-A0A7K4NTV8-F1
#
_cell.length_a   1.000
_cell.length_b   1.000
_cell.length_c   1.000
_cell.angle_alpha   90.00
_cell.angle_beta   90.00
_cell.angle_gamma   90.00
#
_symmetry.space_group_name_H-M   'P 1'
#
loop_
_entity.id
_entity.type
_entity.pdbx_description
1 polymer ?
#
loop_
_entity_poly.entity_id
_entity_poly.type
_entity_poly.pdbx_seq_one_letter_code
_entity_poly.pdbx_strand_id
1 'polypeptide(L)'
;MKLKIAIILIGISLFFSILYGTDKITSENPSDPASIYIGLSSIDSSSCKICSEGGIFYDSGCKRCVQDGVVLISQVTNERFYKLGWSNDDGMYYGDKMCEGSKNFPNANTNENDTYWIEIIKDELELKSNIYTDANFSNLYDSTSITMCSNPTNLQYVRVSNEDGKPAGNGGKLFGYIDDIKISGKKINSKNYDKDIFSTTFDDCANKSCNDKWVLHNPERIFVEPQKQHLQFLSAVTGTNDYAHLTLDTPLPDFWTMKFKLHIDNLEPHPEGKGFLNIEPVYRQLIFGIPALVLPFISYIITREINSKFLGSLIVISGIIILLGLIINLDSLIQNLDSVNIMNTIKFPIIIVITVFLIILGYSKIKKSAIKR
;
A
#
# COMPACT_ATOMS: atom_id res chain seq x y z
N MET A 1 -10.39 -42.22 28.81
CA MET A 1 -11.13 -41.54 27.72
C MET A 1 -10.73 -40.07 27.56
N LYS A 2 -10.89 -39.22 28.59
CA LYS A 2 -10.54 -37.78 28.55
C LYS A 2 -9.14 -37.46 28.02
N LEU A 3 -8.11 -38.19 28.44
CA LEU A 3 -6.73 -37.98 27.95
C LEU A 3 -6.57 -38.25 26.45
N LYS A 4 -7.20 -39.31 25.92
CA LYS A 4 -7.16 -39.62 24.48
C LYS A 4 -7.83 -38.53 23.65
N ILE A 5 -8.99 -38.05 24.11
CA ILE A 5 -9.71 -36.92 23.47
C ILE A 5 -8.83 -35.67 23.44
N ALA A 6 -8.18 -35.34 24.56
CA ALA A 6 -7.33 -34.16 24.67
C ALA A 6 -6.09 -34.23 23.75
N ILE A 7 -5.48 -35.40 23.60
CA ILE A 7 -4.38 -35.61 22.64
C ILE A 7 -4.88 -35.41 21.21
N ILE A 8 -6.06 -35.94 20.87
CA ILE A 8 -6.68 -35.76 19.54
C ILE A 8 -6.94 -34.27 19.27
N LEU A 9 -7.47 -33.51 20.24
CA LEU A 9 -7.72 -32.08 20.09
C LEU A 9 -6.43 -31.29 19.78
N ILE A 10 -5.30 -31.62 20.42
CA ILE A 10 -4.02 -30.97 20.09
C ILE A 10 -3.49 -31.44 18.74
N GLY A 11 -3.68 -32.71 18.39
CA GLY A 11 -3.33 -33.20 17.05
C GLY A 11 -4.03 -32.42 15.95
N ILE A 12 -5.34 -32.20 16.11
CA ILE A 12 -6.15 -31.37 15.18
C ILE A 12 -5.64 -29.92 15.19
N SER A 13 -5.37 -29.36 16.36
CA SER A 13 -4.82 -28.01 16.50
C SER A 13 -3.52 -27.81 15.72
N LEU A 14 -2.56 -28.73 15.88
CA LEU A 14 -1.27 -28.67 15.20
C LEU A 14 -1.44 -28.81 13.68
N PHE A 15 -2.30 -29.72 13.24
CA PHE A 15 -2.63 -29.89 11.83
C PHE A 15 -3.20 -28.59 11.24
N PHE A 16 -4.15 -27.96 11.93
CA PHE A 16 -4.72 -26.68 11.49
C PHE A 16 -3.71 -25.53 11.52
N SER A 17 -2.79 -25.47 12.50
CA SER A 17 -1.70 -24.48 12.49
C SER A 17 -0.83 -24.59 11.25
N ILE A 18 -0.43 -25.82 10.89
CA ILE A 18 0.40 -26.07 9.71
C ILE A 18 -0.38 -25.71 8.44
N LEU A 19 -1.63 -26.16 8.34
CA LEU A 19 -2.48 -25.91 7.17
C LEU A 19 -2.77 -24.42 6.97
N TYR A 20 -3.04 -23.68 8.06
CA TYR A 20 -3.18 -22.24 8.03
C TYR A 20 -1.90 -21.56 7.51
N GLY A 21 -0.75 -21.95 8.07
CA GLY A 21 0.54 -21.37 7.69
C GLY A 21 0.90 -21.63 6.23
N THR A 22 0.79 -22.87 5.76
CA THR A 22 1.09 -23.22 4.36
C THR A 22 0.14 -22.55 3.38
N ASP A 23 -1.15 -22.49 3.71
CA ASP A 23 -2.12 -21.81 2.86
C ASP A 23 -1.88 -20.29 2.83
N LYS A 24 -1.57 -19.67 3.98
CA LYS A 24 -1.22 -18.24 4.04
C LYS A 24 0.05 -17.92 3.25
N ILE A 25 1.10 -18.73 3.38
CA ILE A 25 2.37 -18.52 2.64
C ILE A 25 2.14 -18.60 1.13
N THR A 26 1.26 -19.50 0.67
CA THR A 26 0.93 -19.64 -0.76
C THR A 26 -0.12 -18.66 -1.26
N SER A 27 -0.56 -17.71 -0.41
CA SER A 27 -1.67 -16.80 -0.70
C SER A 27 -1.25 -15.41 -1.14
N GLU A 28 -0.02 -15.25 -1.62
CA GLU A 28 0.34 -14.04 -2.34
C GLU A 28 -0.63 -13.85 -3.52
N ASN A 29 -1.22 -12.65 -3.60
CA ASN A 29 -1.96 -12.28 -4.80
C ASN A 29 -0.91 -12.07 -5.89
N PRO A 30 -0.96 -12.80 -7.01
CA PRO A 30 0.03 -12.64 -8.06
C PRO A 30 -0.01 -11.25 -8.68
N SER A 31 -1.16 -10.56 -8.64
CA SER A 31 -1.33 -9.20 -9.16
C SER A 31 -0.94 -8.16 -8.12
N ASP A 32 -0.17 -7.17 -8.56
CA ASP A 32 0.13 -5.96 -7.80
C ASP A 32 -1.15 -5.16 -7.45
N PRO A 33 -1.08 -4.26 -6.44
CA PRO A 33 -2.14 -3.30 -6.18
C PRO A 33 -2.25 -2.28 -7.32
N ALA A 34 -3.48 -1.88 -7.65
CA ALA A 34 -3.71 -0.73 -8.53
C ALA A 34 -3.22 0.57 -7.87
N SER A 35 -2.60 1.43 -8.66
CA SER A 35 -2.05 2.70 -8.21
C SER A 35 -2.28 3.82 -9.22
N ILE A 36 -2.28 5.07 -8.77
CA ILE A 36 -2.27 6.26 -9.62
C ILE A 36 -1.10 7.14 -9.21
N TYR A 37 -0.38 7.63 -10.21
CA TYR A 37 0.80 8.47 -10.09
C TYR A 37 0.44 9.82 -10.70
N ILE A 38 0.54 10.88 -9.90
CA ILE A 38 0.21 12.25 -10.29
C ILE A 38 1.40 13.14 -9.97
N GLY A 39 1.96 13.82 -10.97
CA GLY A 39 3.08 14.72 -10.72
C GLY A 39 3.81 15.16 -11.98
N LEU A 40 5.13 15.23 -11.88
CA LEU A 40 6.03 15.80 -12.88
C LEU A 40 7.10 14.79 -13.30
N SER A 41 7.46 14.81 -14.59
CA SER A 41 8.52 13.97 -15.13
C SER A 41 9.40 14.66 -16.16
N SER A 42 10.59 14.10 -16.37
CA SER A 42 11.55 14.57 -17.38
C SER A 42 11.27 14.06 -18.78
N ILE A 43 10.51 12.98 -18.90
CA ILE A 43 10.10 12.36 -20.17
C ILE A 43 8.59 12.24 -20.21
N ASP A 44 8.02 12.28 -21.42
CA ASP A 44 6.63 11.97 -21.64
C ASP A 44 6.29 10.51 -21.26
N SER A 45 5.02 10.24 -20.97
CA SER A 45 4.57 8.92 -20.53
C SER A 45 4.52 7.86 -21.65
N SER A 46 4.76 8.25 -22.91
CA SER A 46 4.78 7.31 -24.04
C SER A 46 6.06 6.49 -24.10
N SER A 47 7.14 6.99 -23.48
CA SER A 47 8.42 6.28 -23.32
C SER A 47 8.33 5.03 -22.44
N CYS A 48 7.30 4.93 -21.61
CA CYS A 48 7.03 3.81 -20.73
C CYS A 48 6.68 2.53 -21.52
N LYS A 49 7.49 1.48 -21.35
CA LYS A 49 7.28 0.21 -22.06
C LYS A 49 6.09 -0.58 -21.49
N ILE A 50 5.26 -1.12 -22.39
CA ILE A 50 4.17 -2.05 -22.08
C ILE A 50 4.74 -3.43 -21.72
N CYS A 51 4.04 -4.20 -20.87
CA CYS A 51 4.41 -5.58 -20.57
C CYS A 51 4.33 -6.45 -21.82
N SER A 52 5.40 -7.15 -22.19
CA SER A 52 5.33 -8.28 -23.11
C SER A 52 5.07 -9.58 -22.35
N GLU A 53 4.32 -10.51 -22.96
CA GLU A 53 4.11 -11.85 -22.43
C GLU A 53 5.48 -12.56 -22.30
N GLY A 54 5.85 -12.97 -21.08
CA GLY A 54 7.18 -13.53 -20.77
C GLY A 54 8.32 -12.52 -20.54
N GLY A 55 8.04 -11.20 -20.53
CA GLY A 55 9.06 -10.15 -20.33
C GLY A 55 9.52 -9.97 -18.87
N ILE A 56 10.70 -9.35 -18.67
CA ILE A 56 11.36 -9.15 -17.36
C ILE A 56 10.42 -8.51 -16.32
N PHE A 57 10.19 -9.19 -15.20
CA PHE A 57 9.41 -8.74 -14.03
C PHE A 57 10.37 -8.01 -13.09
N TYR A 58 10.13 -6.72 -12.82
CA TYR A 58 10.82 -5.96 -11.79
C TYR A 58 9.98 -5.99 -10.51
N ASP A 59 10.58 -5.72 -9.35
CA ASP A 59 9.87 -5.63 -8.06
C ASP A 59 8.79 -4.53 -8.03
N SER A 60 8.78 -3.66 -9.05
CA SER A 60 7.80 -2.60 -9.30
C SER A 60 6.78 -2.94 -10.41
N GLY A 61 6.74 -4.18 -10.88
CA GLY A 61 5.93 -4.59 -12.04
C GLY A 61 6.70 -4.62 -13.36
N CYS A 62 6.00 -4.67 -14.51
CA CYS A 62 6.63 -4.94 -15.83
C CYS A 62 7.27 -3.69 -16.40
N LYS A 63 6.89 -2.58 -15.81
CA LYS A 63 6.93 -1.28 -16.42
C LYS A 63 8.00 -0.56 -15.67
N ARG A 64 9.07 -0.24 -16.40
CA ARG A 64 10.05 0.71 -15.94
C ARG A 64 9.90 1.91 -16.84
N CYS A 65 9.14 2.91 -16.37
CA CYS A 65 9.22 4.26 -16.89
C CYS A 65 10.56 4.81 -16.39
N VAL A 66 11.59 4.67 -17.21
CA VAL A 66 12.94 5.13 -16.92
C VAL A 66 12.92 6.64 -17.07
N GLN A 67 12.78 7.37 -15.96
CA GLN A 67 12.66 8.83 -15.97
C GLN A 67 13.02 9.44 -14.62
N ASP A 68 13.41 10.71 -14.64
CA ASP A 68 13.45 11.55 -13.44
C ASP A 68 12.03 12.09 -13.19
N GLY A 69 11.69 12.28 -11.93
CA GLY A 69 10.36 12.81 -11.63
C GLY A 69 10.08 12.99 -10.16
N VAL A 70 8.93 13.60 -9.91
CA VAL A 70 8.33 13.78 -8.58
C VAL A 70 6.85 13.46 -8.69
N VAL A 71 6.32 12.61 -7.81
CA VAL A 71 4.91 12.20 -7.84
C VAL A 71 4.30 12.06 -6.45
N LEU A 72 2.99 12.33 -6.40
CA LEU A 72 2.11 11.75 -5.42
C LEU A 72 1.59 10.41 -5.95
N ILE A 73 1.67 9.37 -5.12
CA ILE A 73 1.19 8.03 -5.40
C ILE A 73 0.02 7.75 -4.47
N SER A 74 -1.07 7.23 -5.01
CA SER A 74 -2.17 6.62 -4.25
C SER A 74 -2.36 5.19 -4.75
N GLN A 75 -2.54 4.25 -3.84
CA GLN A 75 -2.61 2.82 -4.14
C GLN A 75 -3.67 2.12 -3.30
N VAL A 76 -4.23 1.04 -3.82
CA VAL A 76 -5.31 0.27 -3.16
C VAL A 76 -4.79 -0.85 -2.26
N THR A 77 -3.53 -0.76 -1.80
CA THR A 77 -2.97 -1.70 -0.81
C THR A 77 -3.81 -1.74 0.46
N ASN A 78 -3.61 -2.75 1.31
CA ASN A 78 -4.33 -2.86 2.58
C ASN A 78 -4.19 -1.61 3.47
N GLU A 79 -3.08 -0.91 3.36
CA GLU A 79 -2.79 0.27 4.17
C GLU A 79 -3.25 1.58 3.50
N ARG A 80 -3.45 1.58 2.18
CA ARG A 80 -4.04 2.68 1.40
C ARG A 80 -3.34 4.04 1.53
N PHE A 81 -2.10 4.09 1.98
CA PHE A 81 -1.40 5.36 2.19
C PHE A 81 -1.20 6.14 0.89
N TYR A 82 -1.26 7.47 1.02
CA TYR A 82 -0.60 8.35 0.06
C TYR A 82 0.92 8.26 0.25
N LYS A 83 1.65 8.41 -0.84
CA LYS A 83 3.12 8.34 -0.84
C LYS A 83 3.70 9.44 -1.72
N LEU A 84 4.71 10.13 -1.23
CA LEU A 84 5.51 11.08 -1.99
C LEU A 84 6.72 10.33 -2.55
N GLY A 85 7.02 10.52 -3.83
CA GLY A 85 8.13 9.87 -4.53
C GLY A 85 8.94 10.83 -5.39
N TRP A 86 10.25 10.58 -5.52
CA TRP A 86 11.18 11.30 -6.38
C TRP A 86 12.24 10.36 -6.97
N SER A 87 12.82 10.73 -8.11
CA SER A 87 13.96 10.03 -8.71
C SER A 87 14.84 10.94 -9.57
N ASN A 88 16.12 10.60 -9.64
CA ASN A 88 17.12 11.30 -10.47
C ASN A 88 18.20 10.34 -11.05
N ASP A 89 17.84 9.06 -11.22
CA ASP A 89 18.72 8.02 -11.71
C ASP A 89 18.04 7.15 -12.75
N ASP A 90 17.11 7.73 -13.50
CA ASP A 90 16.32 6.97 -14.48
C ASP A 90 15.54 5.81 -13.79
N GLY A 91 15.28 5.97 -12.48
CA GLY A 91 14.53 5.08 -11.61
C GLY A 91 13.10 5.56 -11.38
N MET A 92 12.18 4.66 -11.10
CA MET A 92 10.76 4.98 -10.90
C MET A 92 10.52 5.45 -9.46
N TYR A 93 10.81 6.72 -9.18
CA TYR A 93 10.55 7.34 -7.87
C TYR A 93 11.22 6.62 -6.68
N TYR A 94 12.34 5.95 -6.94
CA TYR A 94 13.17 5.22 -5.98
C TYR A 94 14.38 6.00 -5.49
N GLY A 95 14.49 7.27 -5.90
CA GLY A 95 15.54 8.18 -5.47
C GLY A 95 16.72 8.06 -6.41
N ASP A 96 17.87 7.74 -5.84
CA ASP A 96 19.08 7.47 -6.60
C ASP A 96 19.98 6.46 -5.86
N LYS A 97 21.22 6.30 -6.33
CA LYS A 97 22.22 5.42 -5.71
C LYS A 97 22.61 5.84 -4.29
N MET A 98 22.28 7.07 -3.87
CA MET A 98 22.73 7.69 -2.62
C MET A 98 21.64 7.67 -1.55
N CYS A 99 20.36 7.81 -1.91
CA CYS A 99 19.26 7.63 -0.97
C CYS A 99 17.91 7.26 -1.60
N GLU A 100 17.00 6.81 -0.71
CA GLU A 100 15.66 6.39 -1.05
C GLU A 100 14.79 7.54 -1.58
N GLY A 101 13.95 7.19 -2.55
CA GLY A 101 13.12 8.13 -3.28
C GLY A 101 11.80 8.49 -2.67
N SER A 102 11.39 7.83 -1.59
CA SER A 102 9.95 7.76 -1.34
C SER A 102 9.59 7.64 0.13
N LYS A 103 8.48 8.27 0.50
CA LYS A 103 8.02 8.35 1.88
C LYS A 103 6.50 8.40 1.97
N ASN A 104 5.94 7.59 2.86
CA ASN A 104 4.51 7.56 3.11
C ASN A 104 4.05 8.81 3.86
N PHE A 105 2.79 9.17 3.67
CA PHE A 105 2.09 10.05 4.59
C PHE A 105 1.71 9.27 5.86
N PRO A 106 1.91 9.83 7.06
CA PRO A 106 1.72 9.09 8.30
C PRO A 106 0.25 8.81 8.62
N ASN A 107 -0.67 9.68 8.21
CA ASN A 107 -2.09 9.61 8.57
C ASN A 107 -3.03 9.53 7.37
N ALA A 108 -2.64 10.06 6.22
CA ALA A 108 -3.51 10.14 5.06
C ALA A 108 -3.64 8.80 4.34
N ASN A 109 -4.88 8.30 4.31
CA ASN A 109 -5.29 7.10 3.62
C ASN A 109 -6.22 7.45 2.47
N THR A 110 -6.18 6.65 1.42
CA THR A 110 -7.06 6.75 0.27
C THR A 110 -8.40 6.08 0.63
N ASN A 111 -9.48 6.86 0.73
CA ASN A 111 -10.83 6.34 0.94
C ASN A 111 -11.80 6.82 -0.14
N GLU A 112 -12.91 6.11 -0.27
CA GLU A 112 -14.01 6.49 -1.14
C GLU A 112 -14.67 7.80 -0.68
N ASN A 113 -14.99 8.67 -1.62
CA ASN A 113 -15.51 10.03 -1.46
C ASN A 113 -14.56 11.03 -0.79
N ASP A 114 -13.28 10.69 -0.59
CA ASP A 114 -12.31 11.64 -0.07
C ASP A 114 -11.99 12.71 -1.12
N THR A 115 -11.95 13.97 -0.67
CA THR A 115 -11.48 15.11 -1.47
C THR A 115 -10.36 15.81 -0.72
N TYR A 116 -9.21 15.93 -1.37
CA TYR A 116 -8.06 16.62 -0.83
C TYR A 116 -7.52 17.65 -1.81
N TRP A 117 -6.96 18.72 -1.25
CA TRP A 117 -6.15 19.69 -1.98
C TRP A 117 -4.70 19.43 -1.66
N ILE A 118 -3.93 19.05 -2.67
CA ILE A 118 -2.54 18.59 -2.53
C ILE A 118 -1.62 19.72 -2.96
N GLU A 119 -0.60 19.99 -2.17
CA GLU A 119 0.49 20.91 -2.49
C GLU A 119 1.82 20.14 -2.42
N ILE A 120 2.52 20.03 -3.55
CA ILE A 120 3.87 19.48 -3.64
C ILE A 120 4.83 20.65 -3.86
N ILE A 121 5.81 20.80 -3.00
CA ILE A 121 6.80 21.88 -3.03
C ILE A 121 8.19 21.25 -3.18
N LYS A 122 8.92 21.70 -4.20
CA LYS A 122 10.36 21.46 -4.35
C LYS A 122 11.10 22.78 -4.14
N ASP A 123 12.14 22.76 -3.34
CA ASP A 123 13.08 23.88 -3.17
C ASP A 123 14.48 23.29 -3.07
N GLU A 124 15.21 23.29 -4.19
CA GLU A 124 16.50 22.63 -4.32
C GLU A 124 16.37 21.14 -3.94
N LEU A 125 17.09 20.66 -2.93
CA LEU A 125 17.06 19.26 -2.48
C LEU A 125 15.94 18.95 -1.49
N GLU A 126 15.14 19.94 -1.09
CA GLU A 126 14.01 19.70 -0.19
C GLU A 126 12.74 19.46 -1.00
N LEU A 127 12.11 18.31 -0.78
CA LEU A 127 10.83 17.96 -1.35
C LEU A 127 9.81 17.76 -0.23
N LYS A 128 8.70 18.50 -0.28
CA LYS A 128 7.64 18.45 0.72
C LYS A 128 6.29 18.29 0.03
N SER A 129 5.38 17.54 0.64
CA SER A 129 3.99 17.50 0.21
C SER A 129 3.04 17.65 1.38
N ASN A 130 2.00 18.46 1.18
CA ASN A 130 0.97 18.79 2.13
C ASN A 130 -0.40 18.39 1.57
N ILE A 131 -1.22 17.80 2.43
CA ILE A 131 -2.60 17.42 2.14
C ILE A 131 -3.51 18.34 2.95
N TYR A 132 -4.43 19.02 2.28
CA TYR A 132 -5.39 19.93 2.88
C TYR A 132 -6.82 19.44 2.66
N THR A 133 -7.71 19.83 3.58
CA THR A 133 -9.14 19.49 3.53
C THR A 133 -10.01 20.62 2.96
N ASP A 134 -9.39 21.71 2.51
CA ASP A 134 -10.07 22.87 1.94
C ASP A 134 -9.34 23.47 0.73
N ALA A 135 -10.11 24.08 -0.16
CA ALA A 135 -9.62 24.68 -1.40
C ALA A 135 -8.67 25.88 -1.22
N ASN A 136 -8.66 26.50 -0.03
CA ASN A 136 -7.79 27.63 0.25
C ASN A 136 -6.43 27.18 0.83
N PHE A 137 -6.17 25.87 0.92
CA PHE A 137 -4.92 25.32 1.45
C PHE A 137 -4.62 25.83 2.87
N SER A 138 -5.64 25.90 3.73
CA SER A 138 -5.55 26.50 5.08
C SER A 138 -5.57 25.46 6.20
N ASN A 139 -6.39 24.42 6.06
CA ASN A 139 -6.59 23.34 7.01
C ASN A 139 -5.73 22.14 6.63
N LEU A 140 -4.48 22.17 7.09
CA LEU A 140 -3.53 21.06 6.91
C LEU A 140 -4.06 19.80 7.60
N TYR A 141 -4.18 18.73 6.83
CA TYR A 141 -4.58 17.41 7.31
C TYR A 141 -3.36 16.52 7.56
N ASP A 142 -2.45 16.45 6.59
CA ASP A 142 -1.24 15.65 6.71
C ASP A 142 -0.08 16.22 5.89
N SER A 143 1.15 15.83 6.22
CA SER A 143 2.35 16.31 5.53
C SER A 143 3.46 15.28 5.58
N THR A 144 4.29 15.24 4.54
CA THR A 144 5.52 14.46 4.50
C THR A 144 6.60 15.21 3.75
N SER A 145 7.86 14.94 4.09
CA SER A 145 9.02 15.57 3.46
C SER A 145 10.19 14.62 3.30
N ILE A 146 10.95 14.83 2.24
CA ILE A 146 12.13 14.07 1.82
C ILE A 146 13.23 15.07 1.50
N THR A 147 14.40 14.89 2.12
CA THR A 147 15.64 15.53 1.68
C THR A 147 16.26 14.64 0.60
N MET A 148 16.26 15.12 -0.64
CA MET A 148 16.78 14.41 -1.80
C MET A 148 18.31 14.44 -1.82
N CYS A 149 18.93 13.40 -2.39
CA CYS A 149 20.39 13.33 -2.54
C CYS A 149 20.89 13.96 -3.84
N SER A 150 19.99 14.17 -4.80
CA SER A 150 20.27 14.83 -6.06
C SER A 150 18.98 15.44 -6.64
N ASN A 151 19.11 16.29 -7.65
CA ASN A 151 17.98 17.02 -8.22
C ASN A 151 17.46 16.32 -9.48
N PRO A 152 16.18 15.89 -9.51
CA PRO A 152 15.52 15.47 -10.75
C PRO A 152 15.70 16.54 -11.83
N THR A 153 16.16 16.13 -13.02
CA THR A 153 16.48 17.08 -14.09
C THR A 153 15.36 17.20 -15.12
N ASN A 154 15.29 18.33 -15.82
CA ASN A 154 14.43 18.53 -17.00
C ASN A 154 12.93 18.24 -16.78
N LEU A 155 12.39 18.47 -15.59
CA LEU A 155 10.96 18.27 -15.32
C LEU A 155 10.10 19.17 -16.22
N GLN A 156 9.45 18.59 -17.22
CA GLN A 156 8.70 19.33 -18.24
C GLN A 156 7.30 18.77 -18.48
N TYR A 157 6.99 17.57 -18.00
CA TYR A 157 5.72 16.91 -18.27
C TYR A 157 4.88 16.83 -17.00
N VAL A 158 3.65 17.34 -17.07
CA VAL A 158 2.60 17.03 -16.09
C VAL A 158 2.04 15.67 -16.46
N ARG A 159 2.03 14.73 -15.51
CA ARG A 159 1.72 13.33 -15.77
C ARG A 159 0.68 12.79 -14.79
N VAL A 160 -0.25 12.01 -15.33
CA VAL A 160 -1.18 11.15 -14.62
C VAL A 160 -1.11 9.76 -15.23
N SER A 161 -0.77 8.73 -14.46
CA SER A 161 -0.67 7.37 -14.99
C SER A 161 -0.94 6.30 -13.96
N ASN A 162 -1.37 5.13 -14.39
CA ASN A 162 -1.62 3.99 -13.52
C ASN A 162 -0.37 3.15 -13.19
N GLU A 163 0.71 3.23 -13.99
CA GLU A 163 1.93 2.39 -13.91
C GLU A 163 1.64 0.98 -13.38
N ASP A 164 0.68 0.33 -14.02
CA ASP A 164 0.11 -0.94 -13.61
C ASP A 164 1.16 -2.05 -13.44
N GLY A 165 1.10 -2.67 -12.26
CA GLY A 165 2.00 -3.74 -11.85
C GLY A 165 1.70 -5.12 -12.48
N LYS A 166 2.42 -6.15 -12.04
CA LYS A 166 2.45 -7.49 -12.65
C LYS A 166 1.57 -8.50 -11.92
N PRO A 167 1.08 -9.54 -12.66
CA PRO A 167 0.52 -9.46 -14.00
C PRO A 167 -0.92 -8.89 -13.96
N ALA A 168 -1.47 -8.61 -15.15
CA ALA A 168 -2.87 -8.22 -15.32
C ALA A 168 -3.80 -9.15 -14.53
N GLY A 169 -4.71 -8.57 -13.75
CA GLY A 169 -5.57 -9.32 -12.86
C GLY A 169 -6.30 -8.43 -11.88
N ASN A 170 -6.83 -9.04 -10.83
CA ASN A 170 -7.58 -8.29 -9.83
C ASN A 170 -6.62 -7.68 -8.80
N GLY A 171 -6.09 -6.51 -9.14
CA GLY A 171 -5.28 -5.68 -8.25
C GLY A 171 -6.09 -4.67 -7.41
N GLY A 172 -7.43 -4.78 -7.40
CA GLY A 172 -8.31 -3.68 -6.97
C GLY A 172 -8.43 -2.58 -8.04
N LYS A 173 -9.14 -1.50 -7.71
CA LYS A 173 -9.40 -0.37 -8.60
C LYS A 173 -9.49 0.93 -7.83
N LEU A 174 -8.99 2.01 -8.44
CA LEU A 174 -9.13 3.37 -7.94
C LEU A 174 -9.77 4.24 -9.01
N PHE A 175 -10.93 4.81 -8.70
CA PHE A 175 -11.65 5.70 -9.58
C PHE A 175 -11.76 7.08 -8.94
N GLY A 176 -11.43 8.11 -9.70
CA GLY A 176 -11.42 9.47 -9.18
C GLY A 176 -11.04 10.48 -10.25
N TYR A 177 -10.85 11.72 -9.84
CA TYR A 177 -10.46 12.79 -10.75
C TYR A 177 -9.47 13.76 -10.11
N ILE A 178 -8.75 14.47 -10.97
CA ILE A 178 -7.94 15.62 -10.60
C ILE A 178 -8.47 16.88 -11.29
N ASP A 179 -8.28 18.00 -10.60
CA ASP A 179 -8.74 19.31 -11.07
C ASP A 179 -7.85 20.43 -10.50
N ASP A 180 -8.07 21.67 -10.94
CA ASP A 180 -7.42 22.88 -10.42
C ASP A 180 -5.88 22.80 -10.39
N ILE A 181 -5.27 22.24 -11.43
CA ILE A 181 -3.81 22.06 -11.46
C ILE A 181 -3.14 23.43 -11.65
N LYS A 182 -2.22 23.78 -10.75
CA LYS A 182 -1.43 25.01 -10.76
C LYS A 182 0.02 24.71 -10.44
N ILE A 183 0.95 25.28 -11.21
CA ILE A 183 2.39 25.21 -10.96
C ILE A 183 2.92 26.63 -10.92
N SER A 184 3.62 26.97 -9.86
CA SER A 184 4.21 28.30 -9.65
C SER A 184 5.69 28.19 -9.27
N GLY A 185 6.47 29.21 -9.61
CA GLY A 185 7.89 29.30 -9.24
C GLY A 185 8.10 29.70 -7.78
N LYS A 186 7.46 29.02 -6.83
CA LYS A 186 7.48 29.40 -5.42
C LYS A 186 8.41 28.51 -4.59
N LYS A 187 9.27 29.14 -3.78
CA LYS A 187 10.13 28.51 -2.75
C LYS A 187 9.38 28.23 -1.44
N ILE A 188 9.84 27.27 -0.63
CA ILE A 188 9.18 26.82 0.61
C ILE A 188 8.90 27.97 1.59
N ASN A 189 9.80 28.95 1.68
CA ASN A 189 9.72 30.06 2.64
C ASN A 189 9.26 31.40 2.04
N SER A 190 8.84 31.45 0.77
CA SER A 190 8.39 32.69 0.15
C SER A 190 6.95 33.04 0.51
N LYS A 191 6.72 34.26 1.00
CA LYS A 191 5.37 34.85 1.17
C LYS A 191 4.82 35.48 -0.12
N ASN A 192 5.70 35.76 -1.08
CA ASN A 192 5.31 36.38 -2.35
C ASN A 192 5.02 35.27 -3.37
N TYR A 193 3.86 35.39 -4.01
CA TYR A 193 3.47 34.55 -5.13
C TYR A 193 4.13 35.09 -6.40
N ASP A 194 5.02 34.32 -7.00
CA ASP A 194 5.37 34.51 -8.40
C ASP A 194 4.21 34.06 -9.28
N LYS A 195 4.09 34.64 -10.47
CA LYS A 195 3.07 34.30 -11.47
C LYS A 195 3.09 32.79 -11.73
N ASP A 196 1.91 32.19 -11.87
CA ASP A 196 1.77 30.78 -12.24
C ASP A 196 2.53 30.50 -13.55
N ILE A 197 3.41 29.49 -13.51
CA ILE A 197 4.11 28.94 -14.67
C ILE A 197 3.10 28.19 -15.55
N PHE A 198 2.18 27.46 -14.90
CA PHE A 198 1.12 26.73 -15.54
C PHE A 198 -0.12 26.74 -14.66
N SER A 199 -1.30 26.87 -15.28
CA SER A 199 -2.57 26.62 -14.62
C SER A 199 -3.55 26.07 -15.64
N THR A 200 -4.34 25.08 -15.23
CA THR A 200 -5.49 24.63 -16.00
C THR A 200 -6.66 24.43 -15.06
N THR A 201 -7.79 24.99 -15.45
CA THR A 201 -9.10 24.43 -15.10
C THR A 201 -9.58 23.69 -16.35
N PHE A 202 -10.35 22.62 -16.19
CA PHE A 202 -10.84 21.86 -17.34
C PHE A 202 -12.16 22.42 -17.90
N ASP A 203 -12.50 23.66 -17.53
CA ASP A 203 -13.78 24.32 -17.86
C ASP A 203 -13.99 24.54 -19.37
N ASP A 204 -12.91 24.83 -20.09
CA ASP A 204 -12.91 25.15 -21.53
C ASP A 204 -12.61 23.93 -22.42
N CYS A 205 -12.56 22.73 -21.84
CA CYS A 205 -12.28 21.51 -22.58
C CYS A 205 -13.52 21.05 -23.34
N ALA A 206 -13.43 20.93 -24.67
CA ALA A 206 -14.56 20.47 -25.49
C ALA A 206 -14.56 18.95 -25.76
N ASN A 207 -13.46 18.27 -25.46
CA ASN A 207 -13.25 16.85 -25.77
C ASN A 207 -12.36 16.16 -24.72
N LYS A 208 -12.18 14.85 -24.87
CA LYS A 208 -11.39 14.02 -23.94
C LYS A 208 -9.91 14.44 -23.81
N SER A 209 -9.31 15.02 -24.85
CA SER A 209 -7.93 15.52 -24.87
C SER A 209 -7.79 16.99 -24.42
N CYS A 210 -8.90 17.63 -24.04
CA CYS A 210 -8.99 19.08 -23.81
C CYS A 210 -8.38 19.90 -24.97
N ASN A 211 -8.97 19.79 -26.16
CA ASN A 211 -8.53 20.47 -27.38
C ASN A 211 -7.09 20.11 -27.75
N ASP A 212 -6.74 18.82 -27.62
CA ASP A 212 -5.42 18.24 -27.92
C ASP A 212 -4.27 18.78 -27.07
N LYS A 213 -4.58 19.41 -25.93
CA LYS A 213 -3.58 19.81 -24.92
C LYS A 213 -3.03 18.62 -24.14
N TRP A 214 -3.85 17.59 -23.92
CA TRP A 214 -3.46 16.37 -23.21
C TRP A 214 -3.31 15.21 -24.18
N VAL A 215 -2.15 14.56 -24.12
CA VAL A 215 -1.86 13.34 -24.86
C VAL A 215 -2.31 12.14 -24.03
N LEU A 216 -3.16 11.30 -24.62
CA LEU A 216 -3.78 10.16 -23.94
C LEU A 216 -3.42 8.84 -24.63
N HIS A 217 -3.11 7.81 -23.86
CA HIS A 217 -2.96 6.45 -24.41
C HIS A 217 -4.27 5.67 -24.41
N ASN A 218 -5.07 5.80 -23.35
CA ASN A 218 -6.32 5.06 -23.19
C ASN A 218 -7.43 6.00 -22.67
N PRO A 219 -8.17 6.66 -23.59
CA PRO A 219 -9.17 7.67 -23.24
C PRO A 219 -10.46 7.10 -22.62
N GLU A 220 -10.54 5.79 -22.40
CA GLU A 220 -11.60 5.16 -21.59
C GLU A 220 -11.19 5.01 -20.12
N ARG A 221 -9.90 5.19 -19.81
CA ARG A 221 -9.32 5.01 -18.48
C ARG A 221 -8.87 6.34 -17.88
N ILE A 222 -8.13 7.14 -18.64
CA ILE A 222 -7.65 8.45 -18.19
C ILE A 222 -7.98 9.46 -19.29
N PHE A 223 -8.85 10.40 -18.96
CA PHE A 223 -9.39 11.36 -19.93
C PHE A 223 -9.94 12.60 -19.24
N VAL A 224 -10.04 13.70 -19.96
CA VAL A 224 -10.81 14.86 -19.52
C VAL A 224 -12.29 14.60 -19.75
N GLU A 225 -13.12 14.75 -18.72
CA GLU A 225 -14.57 14.64 -18.81
C GLU A 225 -15.15 16.05 -19.03
N PRO A 226 -15.48 16.46 -20.26
CA PRO A 226 -15.88 17.84 -20.57
C PRO A 226 -17.11 18.29 -19.79
N GLN A 227 -18.05 17.37 -19.53
CA GLN A 227 -19.30 17.72 -18.85
C GLN A 227 -19.10 17.98 -17.36
N LYS A 228 -18.08 17.35 -16.77
CA LYS A 228 -17.76 17.49 -15.35
C LYS A 228 -16.55 18.39 -15.10
N GLN A 229 -15.89 18.85 -16.17
CA GLN A 229 -14.79 19.81 -16.13
C GLN A 229 -13.65 19.35 -15.22
N HIS A 230 -13.20 18.10 -15.37
CA HIS A 230 -12.04 17.57 -14.65
C HIS A 230 -11.34 16.44 -15.42
N LEU A 231 -10.11 16.08 -15.05
CA LEU A 231 -9.43 14.91 -15.59
C LEU A 231 -9.78 13.68 -14.75
N GLN A 232 -10.58 12.79 -15.31
CA GLN A 232 -11.00 11.53 -14.71
C GLN A 232 -9.93 10.45 -14.92
N PHE A 233 -9.73 9.60 -13.92
CA PHE A 233 -8.93 8.39 -14.02
C PHE A 233 -9.67 7.17 -13.46
N LEU A 234 -9.42 6.02 -14.07
CA LEU A 234 -9.80 4.68 -13.63
C LEU A 234 -8.56 3.79 -13.62
N SER A 235 -7.87 3.76 -12.48
CA SER A 235 -6.72 2.89 -12.29
C SER A 235 -7.16 1.46 -11.96
N ALA A 236 -6.59 0.51 -12.70
CA ALA A 236 -6.67 -0.92 -12.44
C ALA A 236 -5.46 -1.63 -13.06
N VAL A 237 -5.20 -2.86 -12.62
CA VAL A 237 -4.08 -3.68 -13.13
C VAL A 237 -4.48 -4.42 -14.40
N THR A 238 -4.40 -3.73 -15.55
CA THR A 238 -4.85 -4.22 -16.86
C THR A 238 -3.74 -4.80 -17.72
N GLY A 239 -2.48 -4.59 -17.36
CA GLY A 239 -1.34 -4.86 -18.24
C GLY A 239 -1.07 -3.74 -19.26
N THR A 240 -1.87 -2.66 -19.28
CA THR A 240 -1.70 -1.47 -20.14
C THR A 240 -1.27 -0.22 -19.35
N ASN A 241 -0.24 0.48 -19.84
CA ASN A 241 0.19 1.74 -19.21
C ASN A 241 -0.77 2.84 -19.66
N ASP A 242 -1.81 3.08 -18.89
CA ASP A 242 -2.80 4.09 -19.17
C ASP A 242 -2.29 5.41 -18.57
N TYR A 243 -2.20 6.44 -19.40
CA TYR A 243 -1.68 7.74 -19.00
C TYR A 243 -2.39 8.88 -19.72
N ALA A 244 -2.31 10.04 -19.08
CA ALA A 244 -2.48 11.35 -19.66
C ALA A 244 -1.25 12.20 -19.31
N HIS A 245 -0.69 12.91 -20.29
CA HIS A 245 0.36 13.88 -20.02
C HIS A 245 0.16 15.19 -20.79
N LEU A 246 0.74 16.24 -20.26
CA LEU A 246 0.81 17.57 -20.85
C LEU A 246 2.24 18.09 -20.78
N THR A 247 2.74 18.62 -21.89
CA THR A 247 4.08 19.20 -21.98
C THR A 247 4.03 20.68 -21.63
N LEU A 248 4.87 21.11 -20.71
CA LEU A 248 5.06 22.52 -20.38
C LEU A 248 5.94 23.22 -21.43
N ASP A 249 5.70 24.51 -21.66
CA ASP A 249 6.46 25.31 -22.64
C ASP A 249 7.96 25.31 -22.36
N THR A 250 8.34 25.30 -21.08
CA THR A 250 9.73 25.25 -20.63
C THR A 250 9.89 24.29 -19.45
N PRO A 251 11.04 23.60 -19.32
CA PRO A 251 11.37 22.83 -18.12
C PRO A 251 11.28 23.69 -16.85
N LEU A 252 10.85 23.08 -15.76
CA LEU A 252 10.73 23.73 -14.47
C LEU A 252 12.10 24.02 -13.85
N PRO A 253 12.27 25.13 -13.12
CA PRO A 253 13.48 25.41 -12.37
C PRO A 253 13.62 24.48 -11.17
N ASP A 254 14.75 24.54 -10.46
CA ASP A 254 15.01 23.71 -9.27
C ASP A 254 14.10 24.00 -8.06
N PHE A 255 13.22 25.00 -8.16
CA PHE A 255 12.22 25.34 -7.15
C PHE A 255 10.84 25.54 -7.80
N TRP A 256 9.82 24.88 -7.27
CA TRP A 256 8.45 25.03 -7.76
C TRP A 256 7.45 24.55 -6.71
N THR A 257 6.21 24.99 -6.85
CA THR A 257 5.06 24.49 -6.09
C THR A 257 3.97 24.07 -7.06
N MET A 258 3.58 22.80 -7.00
CA MET A 258 2.44 22.23 -7.71
C MET A 258 1.27 22.06 -6.75
N LYS A 259 0.10 22.55 -7.16
CA LYS A 259 -1.16 22.41 -6.44
C LYS A 259 -2.18 21.75 -7.34
N PHE A 260 -3.01 20.88 -6.77
CA PHE A 260 -4.16 20.30 -7.47
C PHE A 260 -5.19 19.77 -6.47
N LYS A 261 -6.43 19.67 -6.93
CA LYS A 261 -7.50 18.95 -6.24
C LYS A 261 -7.46 17.50 -6.67
N LEU A 262 -7.61 16.58 -5.72
CA LEU A 262 -7.76 15.15 -5.93
C LEU A 262 -9.04 14.68 -5.25
N HIS A 263 -9.88 13.96 -5.99
CA HIS A 263 -11.08 13.31 -5.47
C HIS A 263 -11.08 11.83 -5.81
N ILE A 264 -11.46 10.99 -4.86
CA ILE A 264 -11.66 9.55 -5.06
C ILE A 264 -13.15 9.25 -5.06
N ASP A 265 -13.70 8.95 -6.23
CA ASP A 265 -15.11 8.62 -6.41
C ASP A 265 -15.43 7.22 -5.86
N ASN A 266 -14.57 6.23 -6.14
CA ASN A 266 -14.77 4.83 -5.75
C ASN A 266 -13.42 4.11 -5.56
N LEU A 267 -13.36 3.20 -4.59
CA LEU A 267 -12.19 2.39 -4.28
C LEU A 267 -12.57 0.91 -4.10
N GLU A 268 -12.04 0.06 -4.96
CA GLU A 268 -12.05 -1.40 -4.79
C GLU A 268 -10.68 -1.82 -4.22
N PRO A 269 -10.61 -2.35 -2.97
CA PRO A 269 -9.33 -2.70 -2.36
C PRO A 269 -8.63 -3.85 -3.09
N HIS A 270 -7.30 -3.88 -2.99
CA HIS A 270 -6.50 -5.02 -3.43
C HIS A 270 -6.98 -6.30 -2.73
N PRO A 271 -7.42 -7.34 -3.47
CA PRO A 271 -7.89 -8.54 -2.84
C PRO A 271 -6.71 -9.32 -2.26
N GLU A 272 -6.88 -9.82 -1.05
CA GLU A 272 -5.95 -10.78 -0.48
C GLU A 272 -6.02 -12.11 -1.27
N GLY A 273 -4.88 -12.75 -1.50
CA GLY A 273 -4.86 -14.05 -2.17
C GLY A 273 -5.46 -15.16 -1.32
N LYS A 274 -5.91 -16.22 -2.01
CA LYS A 274 -6.71 -17.32 -1.44
C LYS A 274 -5.91 -18.57 -1.06
N GLY A 275 -4.61 -18.58 -1.30
CA GLY A 275 -3.72 -19.72 -1.02
C GLY A 275 -4.01 -20.93 -1.89
N PHE A 276 -3.30 -22.03 -1.64
CA PHE A 276 -3.46 -23.28 -2.40
C PHE A 276 -4.80 -23.97 -2.16
N LEU A 277 -5.47 -23.73 -1.02
CA LEU A 277 -6.79 -24.26 -0.70
C LEU A 277 -7.92 -23.47 -1.37
N ASN A 278 -7.60 -22.32 -1.98
CA ASN A 278 -8.57 -21.42 -2.61
C ASN A 278 -9.70 -20.98 -1.65
N ILE A 279 -9.35 -20.73 -0.40
CA ILE A 279 -10.27 -20.29 0.66
C ILE A 279 -10.10 -18.79 0.86
N GLU A 280 -11.21 -18.06 1.05
CA GLU A 280 -11.07 -16.63 1.36
C GLU A 280 -10.32 -16.43 2.69
N PRO A 281 -9.47 -15.39 2.80
CA PRO A 281 -8.64 -15.17 3.98
C PRO A 281 -9.41 -15.17 5.30
N VAL A 282 -10.63 -14.61 5.30
CA VAL A 282 -11.52 -14.57 6.47
C VAL A 282 -11.92 -15.99 6.88
N TYR A 283 -12.34 -16.82 5.93
CA TYR A 283 -12.70 -18.22 6.21
C TYR A 283 -11.49 -19.05 6.60
N ARG A 284 -10.31 -18.80 6.02
CA ARG A 284 -9.06 -19.47 6.43
C ARG A 284 -8.74 -19.19 7.91
N GLN A 285 -8.84 -17.94 8.32
CA GLN A 285 -8.65 -17.57 9.73
C GLN A 285 -9.70 -18.23 10.64
N LEU A 286 -10.95 -18.29 10.20
CA LEU A 286 -12.05 -18.89 10.96
C LEU A 286 -11.94 -20.42 11.08
N ILE A 287 -11.61 -21.10 9.99
CA ILE A 287 -11.61 -22.57 9.90
C ILE A 287 -10.33 -23.16 10.50
N PHE A 288 -9.18 -22.51 10.30
CA PHE A 288 -7.89 -23.05 10.75
C PHE A 288 -7.27 -22.23 11.87
N GLY A 289 -7.22 -20.90 11.74
CA GLY A 289 -6.55 -20.01 12.70
C GLY A 289 -7.17 -20.06 14.10
N ILE A 290 -8.48 -19.83 14.20
CA ILE A 290 -9.19 -19.82 15.50
C ILE A 290 -9.17 -21.20 16.16
N PRO A 291 -9.50 -22.32 15.48
CA PRO A 291 -9.41 -23.64 16.09
C PRO A 291 -7.99 -24.01 16.53
N ALA A 292 -6.96 -23.66 15.76
CA ALA A 292 -5.56 -23.84 16.15
C ALA A 292 -5.21 -23.11 17.46
N LEU A 293 -5.84 -21.96 17.74
CA LEU A 293 -5.64 -21.23 18.99
C LEU A 293 -6.46 -21.81 20.15
N VAL A 294 -7.72 -22.20 19.91
CA VAL A 294 -8.70 -22.54 20.96
C VAL A 294 -8.61 -24.00 21.41
N LEU A 295 -8.36 -24.95 20.51
CA LEU A 295 -8.35 -26.39 20.83
C LEU A 295 -7.33 -26.78 21.91
N PRO A 296 -6.12 -26.19 21.98
CA PRO A 296 -5.18 -26.45 23.07
C PRO A 296 -5.73 -26.03 24.45
N PHE A 297 -6.49 -24.93 24.53
CA PHE A 297 -7.16 -24.52 25.77
C PHE A 297 -8.23 -25.51 26.21
N ILE A 298 -9.08 -25.94 25.28
CA ILE A 298 -10.11 -26.95 25.55
C ILE A 298 -9.44 -28.25 26.03
N SER A 299 -8.37 -28.67 25.36
CA SER A 299 -7.57 -29.84 25.73
C SER A 299 -7.01 -29.73 27.16
N TYR A 300 -6.47 -28.56 27.53
CA TYR A 300 -6.00 -28.30 28.88
C TYR A 300 -7.13 -28.39 29.92
N ILE A 301 -8.27 -27.73 29.69
CA ILE A 301 -9.41 -27.68 30.62
C ILE A 301 -9.95 -29.09 30.88
N ILE A 302 -10.20 -29.88 29.84
CA ILE A 302 -10.74 -31.25 29.96
C ILE A 302 -9.80 -32.15 30.78
N THR A 303 -8.50 -31.86 30.75
CA THR A 303 -7.47 -32.68 31.40
C THR A 303 -6.85 -32.02 32.62
N ARG A 304 -7.38 -30.92 33.15
CA ARG A 304 -6.78 -30.14 34.25
C ARG A 304 -6.35 -30.99 35.46
N GLU A 305 -7.11 -32.04 35.75
CA GLU A 305 -6.87 -32.96 36.87
C GLU A 305 -5.95 -34.14 36.52
N ILE A 306 -5.79 -34.43 35.22
CA ILE A 306 -4.98 -35.53 34.71
C ILE A 306 -3.54 -35.04 34.50
N ASN A 307 -2.59 -35.69 35.17
CA ASN A 307 -1.18 -35.40 35.03
C ASN A 307 -0.63 -36.15 33.82
N SER A 308 -0.06 -35.44 32.84
CA SER A 308 0.59 -36.04 31.69
C SER A 308 1.69 -35.11 31.17
N LYS A 309 2.94 -35.58 31.24
CA LYS A 309 4.11 -34.89 30.68
C LYS A 309 3.98 -34.74 29.18
N PHE A 310 3.57 -35.81 28.51
CA PHE A 310 3.39 -35.84 27.06
C PHE A 310 2.36 -34.80 26.59
N LEU A 311 1.18 -34.76 27.22
CA LEU A 311 0.15 -33.78 26.86
C LEU A 311 0.61 -32.35 27.15
N GLY A 312 1.27 -32.10 28.29
CA GLY A 312 1.83 -30.79 28.61
C GLY A 312 2.87 -30.33 27.59
N SER A 313 3.73 -31.23 27.12
CA SER A 313 4.71 -30.95 26.06
C SER A 313 4.04 -30.59 24.73
N LEU A 314 2.99 -31.32 24.34
CA LEU A 314 2.23 -31.00 23.12
C LEU A 314 1.56 -29.61 23.18
N ILE A 315 1.03 -29.20 24.34
CA ILE A 315 0.47 -27.85 24.53
C ILE A 315 1.55 -26.78 24.34
N VAL A 316 2.74 -26.99 24.93
CA VAL A 316 3.87 -26.06 24.77
C VAL A 316 4.29 -25.96 23.31
N ILE A 317 4.43 -27.08 22.61
CA ILE A 317 4.79 -27.11 21.18
C ILE A 317 3.76 -26.35 20.34
N SER A 318 2.47 -26.56 20.59
CA SER A 318 1.40 -25.83 19.92
C SER A 318 1.51 -24.31 20.13
N GLY A 319 1.78 -23.88 21.37
CA GLY A 319 2.00 -22.47 21.67
C GLY A 319 3.21 -21.88 20.96
N ILE A 320 4.32 -22.61 20.90
CA ILE A 320 5.54 -22.16 20.18
C ILE A 320 5.27 -22.01 18.67
N ILE A 321 4.57 -22.96 18.05
CA ILE A 321 4.25 -22.89 16.62
C ILE A 321 3.38 -21.68 16.30
N ILE A 322 2.36 -21.40 17.14
CA ILE A 322 1.51 -20.21 16.99
C ILE A 322 2.37 -18.93 17.11
N LEU A 323 3.28 -18.89 18.08
CA LEU A 323 4.16 -17.73 18.30
C LEU A 323 5.13 -17.51 17.13
N LEU A 324 5.72 -18.58 16.59
CA LEU A 324 6.55 -18.52 15.38
C LEU A 324 5.75 -18.02 14.18
N GLY A 325 4.52 -18.50 14.01
CA GLY A 325 3.61 -17.99 12.98
C GLY A 325 3.37 -16.49 13.10
N LEU A 326 3.21 -15.96 14.31
CA LEU A 326 3.07 -14.51 14.53
C LEU A 326 4.34 -13.73 14.18
N ILE A 327 5.51 -14.25 14.56
CA ILE A 327 6.81 -13.59 14.28
C ILE A 327 7.06 -13.50 12.77
N ILE A 328 6.77 -14.55 12.01
CA ILE A 328 6.93 -14.55 10.55
C ILE A 328 6.01 -13.50 9.88
N ASN A 329 4.81 -13.28 10.44
CA ASN A 329 3.90 -12.24 9.96
C ASN A 329 4.21 -10.84 10.51
N LEU A 330 5.27 -10.68 11.32
CA LEU A 330 5.65 -9.41 11.93
C LEU A 330 6.58 -8.57 11.03
N ASP A 331 7.22 -9.18 10.03
CA ASP A 331 8.20 -8.51 9.15
C ASP A 331 7.55 -7.38 8.33
N SER A 332 6.24 -7.47 8.06
CA SER A 332 5.45 -6.40 7.42
C SER A 332 5.10 -5.22 8.35
N LEU A 333 5.34 -5.35 9.66
CA LEU A 333 4.95 -4.36 10.68
C LEU A 333 6.11 -3.46 11.10
N ILE A 334 7.36 -3.94 10.99
CA ILE A 334 8.56 -3.16 11.39
C ILE A 334 8.78 -1.97 10.44
N GLN A 335 8.34 -2.07 9.18
CA GLN A 335 8.41 -0.95 8.23
C GLN A 335 7.37 0.16 8.49
N ASN A 336 6.42 -0.05 9.41
CA ASN A 336 5.25 0.83 9.62
C ASN A 336 5.01 1.21 11.09
N LEU A 337 6.06 1.30 11.91
CA LEU A 337 5.92 1.70 13.32
C LEU A 337 5.29 3.10 13.52
N ASP A 338 5.28 3.94 12.49
CA ASP A 338 4.73 5.31 12.55
C ASP A 338 3.27 5.43 12.09
N SER A 339 2.66 4.38 11.51
CA SER A 339 1.26 4.42 11.07
C SER A 339 0.37 3.64 12.03
N VAL A 340 -0.24 4.35 12.97
CA VAL A 340 -1.07 3.77 14.04
C VAL A 340 -2.41 3.29 13.46
N ASN A 341 -2.43 2.09 12.86
CA ASN A 341 -3.67 1.37 12.59
C ASN A 341 -4.09 0.61 13.86
N ILE A 342 -4.83 1.32 14.74
CA ILE A 342 -5.27 0.89 16.09
C ILE A 342 -5.79 -0.55 16.12
N MET A 343 -6.49 -1.00 15.07
CA MET A 343 -7.09 -2.33 15.01
C MET A 343 -6.04 -3.44 14.82
N ASN A 344 -4.98 -3.19 14.04
CA ASN A 344 -3.86 -4.13 13.89
C ASN A 344 -2.92 -4.04 15.11
N THR A 345 -2.71 -2.83 15.64
CA THR A 345 -1.94 -2.61 16.88
C THR A 345 -2.51 -3.35 18.09
N ILE A 346 -3.83 -3.59 18.16
CA ILE A 346 -4.46 -4.29 19.29
C ILE A 346 -4.50 -5.82 19.08
N LYS A 347 -4.66 -6.33 17.86
CA LYS A 347 -4.83 -7.76 17.59
C LYS A 347 -3.58 -8.59 17.93
N PHE A 348 -2.41 -8.16 17.47
CA PHE A 348 -1.15 -8.88 17.70
C PHE A 348 -0.77 -9.04 19.18
N PRO A 349 -0.76 -7.98 20.01
CA PRO A 349 -0.42 -8.13 21.43
C PRO A 349 -1.42 -9.02 22.17
N ILE A 350 -2.71 -9.01 21.82
CA ILE A 350 -3.69 -9.90 22.44
C ILE A 350 -3.35 -11.37 22.13
N ILE A 351 -3.06 -11.71 20.87
CA ILE A 351 -2.73 -13.10 20.50
C ILE A 351 -1.41 -13.53 21.18
N ILE A 352 -0.42 -12.63 21.29
CA ILE A 352 0.82 -12.89 22.03
C ILE A 352 0.51 -13.23 23.49
N VAL A 353 -0.30 -12.41 24.18
CA VAL A 353 -0.69 -12.65 25.59
C VAL A 353 -1.40 -14.00 25.74
N ILE A 354 -2.35 -14.32 24.86
CA ILE A 354 -3.06 -15.61 24.87
C ILE A 354 -2.09 -16.77 24.67
N THR A 355 -1.15 -16.65 23.72
CA THR A 355 -0.20 -17.70 23.37
C THR A 355 0.82 -17.94 24.50
N VAL A 356 1.34 -16.87 25.11
CA VAL A 356 2.23 -16.97 26.28
C VAL A 356 1.49 -17.64 27.45
N PHE A 357 0.24 -17.27 27.69
CA PHE A 357 -0.58 -17.91 28.72
C PHE A 357 -0.77 -19.41 28.44
N LEU A 358 -1.01 -19.81 27.20
CA LEU A 358 -1.10 -21.22 26.80
C LEU A 358 0.19 -22.00 27.09
N ILE A 359 1.35 -21.43 26.79
CA ILE A 359 2.66 -22.03 27.07
C ILE A 359 2.83 -22.25 28.59
N ILE A 360 2.46 -21.25 29.40
CA ILE A 360 2.51 -21.34 30.88
C ILE A 360 1.61 -22.48 31.38
N LEU A 361 0.41 -22.63 30.83
CA LEU A 361 -0.49 -23.74 31.16
C LEU A 361 0.14 -25.10 30.83
N GLY A 362 0.78 -25.22 29.66
CA GLY A 362 1.52 -26.40 29.26
C GLY A 362 2.65 -26.74 30.24
N TYR A 363 3.47 -25.75 30.60
CA TYR A 363 4.58 -25.91 31.54
C TYR A 363 4.11 -26.31 32.95
N SER A 364 3.05 -25.67 33.45
CA SER A 364 2.41 -26.01 34.72
C SER A 364 2.01 -27.49 34.78
N LYS A 365 1.47 -28.01 33.67
CA LYS A 365 1.08 -29.43 33.55
C LYS A 365 2.30 -30.37 33.61
N ILE A 366 3.38 -30.02 32.91
CA ILE A 366 4.65 -30.78 32.94
C ILE A 366 5.19 -30.82 34.37
N LYS A 367 5.26 -29.67 35.05
CA LYS A 367 5.75 -29.57 36.44
C LYS A 367 4.93 -30.42 37.40
N LYS A 368 3.59 -30.32 37.35
CA LYS A 368 2.67 -31.11 38.20
C LYS A 368 2.87 -32.61 38.03
N SER A 369 3.16 -33.06 36.81
CA SER A 369 3.44 -34.47 36.52
C SER A 369 4.85 -34.95 36.89
N ALA A 370 5.77 -34.04 37.21
CA ALA A 370 7.09 -34.38 37.76
C ALA A 370 7.08 -34.55 39.29
N ILE A 371 6.23 -33.79 39.99
CA ILE A 371 6.14 -33.80 41.47
C ILE A 371 5.42 -35.05 42.03
N LYS A 372 4.53 -35.67 41.25
CA LYS A 372 3.75 -36.85 41.64
C LYS A 372 4.41 -38.19 41.30
N ARG A 373 5.66 -38.16 40.85
CA ARG A 373 6.48 -39.34 40.55
C ARG A 373 7.55 -39.46 41.62
#